data_AF-A0A955CKL5-F1
#
_entry.id   AF-A0A955CKL5-F1
#
_cell.length_a   1.000
_cell.length_b   1.000
_cell.length_c   1.000
_cell.angle_alpha   90.00
_cell.angle_beta   90.00
_cell.angle_gamma   90.00
#
_symmetry.space_group_name_H-M   'P 1'
#
loop_
_entity.id
_entity.type
_entity.pdbx_description
1 polymer ?
#
loop_
_entity_poly.entity_id
_entity_poly.type
_entity_poly.pdbx_seq_one_letter_code
_entity_poly.pdbx_strand_id
1 'polypeptide(L)'
;MKTSLGIEDLEKRLAMTGTSWSSDSTWEWGEPEIQAGSLAATGGDVLSIYEAIAYANRELGLTGAGQTVAVIDSGIAYDHYALGGGWGTSYRVVGGWDFAENDADPYDDGPLGYHGTHIAGVIGSTDTQHPGVAPDVDLVALRVFDDYGHGEFAAIESALDWVHDHQFD
;
A
#
# COMPACT_ATOMS: atom_id res chain seq x y z
N MET A 1 -13.46 30.56 -22.13
CA MET A 1 -13.87 29.26 -22.69
C MET A 1 -13.46 28.21 -21.67
N LYS A 2 -14.36 27.89 -20.74
CA LYS A 2 -14.17 26.81 -19.74
C LYS A 2 -14.85 25.58 -20.33
N THR A 3 -14.10 24.54 -20.62
CA THR A 3 -14.64 23.18 -20.72
C THR A 3 -14.20 22.48 -19.44
N SER A 4 -15.10 22.46 -18.46
CA SER A 4 -15.00 21.62 -17.29
C SER A 4 -15.01 20.17 -17.75
N LEU A 5 -13.94 19.43 -17.48
CA LEU A 5 -14.00 17.98 -17.45
C LEU A 5 -14.93 17.62 -16.27
N GLY A 6 -16.01 16.93 -16.59
CA GLY A 6 -17.05 16.55 -15.63
C GLY A 6 -16.54 15.51 -14.65
N ILE A 7 -17.15 15.51 -13.46
CA ILE A 7 -16.97 14.51 -12.39
C ILE A 7 -17.14 13.06 -12.89
N GLU A 8 -17.82 12.87 -14.03
CA GLU A 8 -18.05 11.56 -14.66
C GLU A 8 -16.78 10.86 -15.19
N ASP A 9 -15.64 11.55 -15.33
CA ASP A 9 -14.37 10.93 -15.78
C ASP A 9 -13.46 10.48 -14.62
N LEU A 10 -13.76 10.86 -13.38
CA LEU A 10 -13.00 10.47 -12.18
C LEU A 10 -13.53 9.19 -11.51
N GLU A 11 -14.76 8.79 -11.79
CA GLU A 11 -15.37 7.58 -11.21
C GLU A 11 -14.86 6.26 -11.82
N LYS A 12 -14.01 6.31 -12.86
CA LYS A 12 -13.44 5.09 -13.49
C LYS A 12 -12.09 4.65 -12.93
N ARG A 13 -11.52 5.36 -11.94
CA ARG A 13 -10.19 5.05 -11.38
C ARG A 13 -10.17 4.80 -9.87
N LEU A 14 -11.33 4.71 -9.23
CA LEU A 14 -11.50 4.35 -7.82
C LEU A 14 -12.43 3.15 -7.70
N ALA A 15 -11.97 1.99 -8.15
CA ALA A 15 -12.65 0.73 -7.87
C ALA A 15 -12.28 0.23 -6.46
N MET A 16 -12.66 0.98 -5.44
CA MET A 16 -13.01 0.52 -4.08
C MET A 16 -13.93 1.58 -3.44
N THR A 17 -15.03 1.90 -4.11
CA THR A 17 -16.09 2.74 -3.53
C THR A 17 -17.21 1.82 -3.01
N GLY A 18 -17.21 1.60 -1.69
CA GLY A 18 -18.34 0.97 -1.01
C GLY A 18 -19.57 1.86 -1.13
N THR A 19 -20.65 1.32 -1.69
CA THR A 19 -21.89 2.06 -1.92
C THR A 19 -22.85 1.85 -0.76
N SER A 20 -23.03 2.92 0.04
CA SER A 20 -24.19 3.17 0.92
C SER A 20 -24.47 2.23 2.11
N TRP A 21 -24.88 2.86 3.22
CA TRP A 21 -25.44 2.20 4.40
C TRP A 21 -26.93 1.93 4.15
N SER A 22 -27.37 0.67 4.19
CA SER A 22 -28.79 0.30 4.27
C SER A 22 -29.06 -0.47 5.57
N SER A 23 -30.24 -0.29 6.13
CA SER A 23 -30.62 -0.79 7.46
C SER A 23 -30.94 -2.30 7.49
N ASP A 24 -30.52 -3.08 6.49
CA ASP A 24 -30.73 -4.51 6.43
C ASP A 24 -29.38 -5.23 6.32
N SER A 25 -29.04 -5.95 7.38
CA SER A 25 -27.71 -6.46 7.69
C SER A 25 -27.32 -7.70 6.89
N THR A 26 -27.11 -7.54 5.58
CA THR A 26 -26.41 -8.52 4.75
C THR A 26 -25.46 -7.84 3.79
N TRP A 27 -24.17 -8.12 3.91
CA TRP A 27 -23.14 -7.65 2.99
C TRP A 27 -23.25 -8.43 1.68
N GLU A 28 -23.69 -7.78 0.62
CA GLU A 28 -23.48 -8.27 -0.74
C GLU A 28 -22.22 -7.61 -1.30
N TRP A 29 -21.16 -8.40 -1.44
CA TRP A 29 -19.98 -7.96 -2.17
C TRP A 29 -20.34 -7.89 -3.66
N GLY A 30 -20.31 -6.68 -4.22
CA GLY A 30 -20.13 -6.54 -5.66
C GLY A 30 -18.73 -7.03 -6.00
N GLU A 31 -18.60 -8.31 -6.33
CA GLU A 31 -17.37 -8.85 -6.88
C GLU A 31 -17.03 -8.01 -8.13
N PRO A 32 -15.85 -7.39 -8.24
CA PRO A 32 -15.36 -7.03 -9.55
C PRO A 32 -15.27 -8.35 -10.33
N GLU A 33 -16.22 -8.59 -11.22
CA GLU A 33 -16.12 -9.66 -12.20
C GLU A 33 -14.94 -9.27 -13.10
N ILE A 34 -13.75 -9.72 -12.72
CA ILE A 34 -12.66 -9.89 -13.66
C ILE A 34 -13.25 -10.78 -14.74
N GLN A 35 -13.52 -10.24 -15.92
CA GLN A 35 -13.91 -11.06 -17.05
C GLN A 35 -12.78 -12.07 -17.27
N ALA A 36 -12.98 -13.29 -16.76
CA ALA A 36 -12.05 -14.41 -16.86
C ALA A 36 -11.71 -14.75 -18.33
N GLY A 37 -12.41 -14.12 -19.28
CA GLY A 37 -12.15 -14.19 -20.71
C GLY A 37 -10.78 -13.68 -21.16
N SER A 38 -10.00 -12.93 -20.35
CA SER A 38 -8.59 -12.64 -20.66
C SER A 38 -7.57 -13.37 -19.79
N LEU A 39 -8.03 -14.16 -18.81
CA LEU A 39 -7.18 -14.90 -17.86
C LEU A 39 -7.16 -16.41 -18.10
N ALA A 40 -7.82 -16.89 -19.14
CA ALA A 40 -7.60 -18.23 -19.64
C ALA A 40 -6.24 -18.27 -20.37
N ALA A 41 -5.16 -18.44 -19.60
CA ALA A 41 -4.04 -19.22 -20.12
C ALA A 41 -4.64 -20.54 -20.61
N THR A 42 -4.42 -20.85 -21.88
CA THR A 42 -5.02 -22.00 -22.54
C THR A 42 -4.72 -23.27 -21.74
N GLY A 43 -5.72 -23.77 -21.00
CA GLY A 43 -5.69 -25.07 -20.35
C GLY A 43 -5.43 -25.04 -18.84
N GLY A 44 -6.46 -24.73 -18.04
CA GLY A 44 -6.66 -25.32 -16.71
C GLY A 44 -5.67 -25.00 -15.58
N ASP A 45 -4.59 -24.28 -15.82
CA ASP A 45 -3.61 -23.94 -14.79
C ASP A 45 -4.05 -22.70 -14.00
N VAL A 46 -4.20 -22.86 -12.68
CA VAL A 46 -4.28 -21.72 -11.76
C VAL A 46 -2.94 -21.00 -11.82
N LEU A 47 -2.94 -19.72 -12.19
CA LEU A 47 -1.74 -18.88 -12.07
C LEU A 47 -1.29 -18.91 -10.62
N SER A 48 -0.01 -19.14 -10.38
CA SER A 48 0.56 -18.85 -9.07
C SER A 48 0.37 -17.34 -8.78
N ILE A 49 0.25 -16.97 -7.51
CA ILE A 49 0.09 -15.56 -7.12
C ILE A 49 1.16 -14.65 -7.75
N TYR A 50 2.38 -15.17 -7.93
CA TYR A 50 3.48 -14.48 -8.60
C TYR A 50 3.24 -14.24 -10.09
N GLU A 51 2.63 -15.20 -10.80
CA GLU A 51 2.31 -15.03 -12.22
C GLU A 51 1.16 -14.05 -12.42
N ALA A 52 0.17 -14.04 -11.53
CA ALA A 52 -0.91 -13.05 -11.54
C ALA A 52 -0.37 -11.62 -11.31
N ILE A 53 0.52 -11.43 -10.33
CA ILE A 53 1.19 -10.15 -10.08
C ILE A 53 2.06 -9.77 -11.29
N ALA A 54 2.84 -10.69 -11.84
CA ALA A 54 3.69 -10.43 -13.00
C ALA A 54 2.86 -10.03 -14.23
N TYR A 55 1.71 -10.66 -14.44
CA TYR A 55 0.78 -10.30 -15.52
C TYR A 55 0.19 -8.90 -15.30
N ALA A 56 -0.31 -8.60 -14.10
CA ALA A 56 -0.83 -7.27 -13.76
C ALA A 56 0.23 -6.16 -13.97
N ASN A 57 1.46 -6.41 -13.55
CA ASN A 57 2.56 -5.45 -13.70
C ASN A 57 2.99 -5.27 -15.16
N ARG A 58 3.22 -6.37 -15.90
CA ARG A 58 3.83 -6.31 -17.25
C ARG A 58 2.82 -6.06 -18.36
N GLU A 59 1.65 -6.68 -18.28
CA GLU A 59 0.67 -6.66 -19.36
C GLU A 59 -0.38 -5.57 -19.15
N LEU A 60 -0.72 -5.25 -17.88
CA LEU A 60 -1.70 -4.21 -17.56
C LEU A 60 -1.07 -2.90 -17.05
N GLY A 61 0.23 -2.90 -16.73
CA GLY A 61 0.93 -1.72 -16.21
C GLY A 61 0.49 -1.31 -14.80
N LEU A 62 -0.08 -2.22 -14.01
CA LEU A 62 -0.61 -1.95 -12.68
C LEU A 62 0.47 -2.11 -11.59
N THR A 63 1.50 -1.27 -11.63
CA THR A 63 2.69 -1.40 -10.76
C THR A 63 2.63 -0.60 -9.46
N GLY A 64 1.57 0.20 -9.26
CA GLY A 64 1.45 1.15 -8.16
C GLY A 64 2.09 2.52 -8.43
N ALA A 65 2.67 2.73 -9.61
CA ALA A 65 3.29 4.00 -9.98
C ALA A 65 2.35 5.20 -9.78
N GLY A 66 2.85 6.21 -9.05
CA GLY A 66 2.10 7.42 -8.72
C GLY A 66 1.02 7.23 -7.66
N GLN A 67 1.05 6.11 -6.92
CA GLN A 67 0.25 5.89 -5.72
C GLN A 67 1.18 5.81 -4.50
N THR A 68 0.66 6.22 -3.34
CA THR A 68 1.38 6.17 -2.06
C THR A 68 0.62 5.27 -1.10
N VAL A 69 1.33 4.41 -0.37
CA VAL A 69 0.77 3.57 0.68
C VAL A 69 1.41 3.92 2.02
N ALA A 70 0.58 4.31 2.99
CA ALA A 70 1.00 4.45 4.37
C ALA A 70 1.01 3.08 5.07
N VAL A 71 2.13 2.73 5.68
CA VAL A 71 2.32 1.51 6.46
C VAL A 71 2.31 1.87 7.94
N ILE A 72 1.23 1.51 8.63
CA ILE A 72 1.06 1.70 10.08
C ILE A 72 1.49 0.41 10.78
N ASP A 73 2.74 0.35 11.27
CA ASP A 73 3.34 -0.89 11.82
C ASP A 73 4.54 -0.56 12.74
N SER A 74 5.55 -1.45 12.86
CA SER A 74 6.78 -1.24 13.64
C SER A 74 7.79 -0.27 13.01
N GLY A 75 7.48 0.29 11.85
CA GLY A 75 8.39 1.14 11.07
C GLY A 75 8.81 0.49 9.75
N ILE A 76 9.75 1.13 9.04
CA ILE A 76 10.36 0.56 7.84
C ILE A 76 11.87 0.81 7.87
N ALA A 77 12.68 -0.25 7.73
CA ALA A 77 14.10 -0.16 7.44
C ALA A 77 14.31 0.35 6.01
N TYR A 78 14.15 1.67 5.83
CA TYR A 78 14.07 2.34 4.53
C TYR A 78 15.35 2.27 3.71
N ASP A 79 16.49 1.97 4.34
CA ASP A 79 17.78 1.76 3.68
C ASP A 79 17.94 0.33 3.10
N HIS A 80 16.96 -0.55 3.32
CA HIS A 80 16.96 -1.87 2.73
C HIS A 80 16.91 -1.78 1.20
N TYR A 81 17.79 -2.50 0.50
CA TYR A 81 17.95 -2.40 -0.96
C TYR A 81 16.64 -2.68 -1.74
N ALA A 82 15.81 -3.59 -1.21
CA ALA A 82 14.52 -3.92 -1.81
C ALA A 82 13.44 -2.85 -1.60
N LEU A 83 13.69 -1.88 -0.72
CA LEU A 83 12.77 -0.77 -0.40
C LEU A 83 13.37 0.57 -0.83
N GLY A 84 14.18 0.59 -1.89
CA GLY A 84 14.72 1.80 -2.50
C GLY A 84 16.00 2.35 -1.86
N GLY A 85 16.48 1.79 -0.75
CA GLY A 85 17.81 2.07 -0.22
C GLY A 85 18.00 3.48 0.36
N GLY A 86 16.93 4.08 0.89
CA GLY A 86 17.00 5.34 1.63
C GLY A 86 15.63 5.95 1.91
N TRP A 87 15.65 7.17 2.45
CA TRP A 87 14.47 7.88 2.94
C TRP A 87 14.40 9.32 2.42
N GLY A 88 13.17 9.77 2.16
CA GLY A 88 12.84 11.11 1.65
C GLY A 88 12.33 11.07 0.21
N THR A 89 11.91 12.21 -0.32
CA THR A 89 11.16 12.34 -1.60
C THR A 89 11.87 11.81 -2.86
N SER A 90 13.15 11.45 -2.76
CA SER A 90 13.94 10.86 -3.85
C SER A 90 14.05 9.34 -3.76
N TYR A 91 13.47 8.74 -2.73
CA TYR A 91 13.51 7.32 -2.43
C TYR A 91 12.11 6.73 -2.43
N ARG A 92 12.05 5.39 -2.40
CA ARG A 92 10.80 4.63 -2.32
C ARG A 92 10.04 4.91 -1.02
N VAL A 93 10.74 5.00 0.10
CA VAL A 93 10.14 5.45 1.36
C VAL A 93 10.24 6.97 1.39
N VAL A 94 9.15 7.64 1.00
CA VAL A 94 9.15 9.09 0.72
C VAL A 94 9.09 9.95 1.98
N GLY A 95 8.65 9.37 3.10
CA GLY A 95 8.46 10.07 4.36
C GLY A 95 7.94 9.16 5.46
N GLY A 96 7.65 9.74 6.62
CA GLY A 96 7.07 9.02 7.75
C GLY A 96 7.26 9.71 9.08
N TRP A 97 6.75 9.09 10.14
CA TRP A 97 6.79 9.58 11.53
C TRP A 97 6.71 8.42 12.52
N ASP A 98 7.41 8.54 13.65
CA ASP A 98 7.30 7.61 14.77
C ASP A 98 6.33 8.16 15.82
N PHE A 99 5.14 7.56 15.90
CA PHE A 99 4.14 7.87 16.92
C PHE A 99 4.34 7.10 18.23
N ALA A 100 5.10 6.00 18.23
CA ALA A 100 5.43 5.24 19.44
C ALA A 100 6.41 6.03 20.32
N GLU A 101 7.42 6.64 19.70
CA GLU A 101 8.48 7.39 20.40
C GLU A 101 8.38 8.92 20.21
N ASN A 102 7.45 9.35 19.36
CA ASN A 102 7.13 10.76 19.09
C ASN A 102 8.33 11.53 18.50
N ASP A 103 8.92 10.99 17.45
CA ASP A 103 9.99 11.63 16.69
C ASP A 103 9.86 11.40 15.16
N ALA A 104 10.83 11.94 14.43
CA ALA A 104 10.81 11.99 12.97
C ALA A 104 11.44 10.75 12.30
N ASP A 105 11.84 9.72 13.04
CA ASP A 105 12.56 8.56 12.51
C ASP A 105 11.73 7.27 12.64
N PRO A 106 10.89 6.93 11.64
CA PRO A 106 10.08 5.71 11.65
C PRO A 106 10.87 4.46 11.24
N TYR A 107 12.17 4.45 11.48
CA TYR A 107 13.04 3.34 11.09
C TYR A 107 12.71 2.09 11.92
N ASP A 108 12.86 0.91 11.31
CA ASP A 108 12.58 -0.39 11.94
C ASP A 108 13.92 -0.97 12.44
N ASP A 109 14.40 -0.53 13.61
CA ASP A 109 15.69 -0.90 14.22
C ASP A 109 15.58 -1.77 15.48
N GLY A 110 14.37 -1.96 16.00
CA GLY A 110 14.15 -2.72 17.23
C GLY A 110 14.58 -4.19 17.13
N PRO A 111 14.93 -4.84 18.26
CA PRO A 111 15.18 -6.28 18.31
C PRO A 111 13.96 -7.12 17.88
N LEU A 112 12.76 -6.54 17.87
CA LEU A 112 11.53 -7.11 17.32
C LEU A 112 11.01 -6.33 16.09
N GLY A 113 11.74 -5.29 15.65
CA GLY A 113 11.40 -4.39 14.55
C GLY A 113 11.82 -4.95 13.20
N TYR A 114 10.99 -5.82 12.65
CA TYR A 114 11.11 -6.32 11.27
C TYR A 114 9.75 -6.52 10.59
N HIS A 115 8.66 -6.42 11.36
CA HIS A 115 7.33 -6.72 10.87
C HIS A 115 6.91 -5.68 9.83
N GLY A 116 7.03 -4.39 10.16
CA GLY A 116 6.70 -3.31 9.23
C GLY A 116 7.55 -3.33 7.96
N THR A 117 8.86 -3.60 8.07
CA THR A 117 9.74 -3.79 6.90
C THR A 117 9.31 -4.97 6.04
N HIS A 118 8.93 -6.09 6.65
CA HIS A 118 8.45 -7.26 5.92
C HIS A 118 7.11 -6.98 5.20
N ILE A 119 6.17 -6.30 5.85
CA ILE A 119 4.91 -5.87 5.23
C ILE A 119 5.16 -4.90 4.08
N ALA A 120 6.06 -3.92 4.26
CA ALA A 120 6.49 -3.01 3.20
C ALA A 120 7.07 -3.76 1.99
N GLY A 121 7.82 -4.84 2.23
CA GLY A 121 8.33 -5.72 1.18
C GLY A 121 7.24 -6.42 0.38
N VAL A 122 6.22 -6.96 1.06
CA VAL A 122 5.05 -7.58 0.40
C VAL A 122 4.32 -6.57 -0.48
N ILE A 123 4.21 -5.32 -0.02
CA ILE A 123 3.55 -4.24 -0.77
C ILE A 123 4.39 -3.83 -1.97
N GLY A 124 5.64 -3.43 -1.77
CA GLY A 124 6.39 -2.63 -2.73
C GLY A 124 7.86 -2.98 -2.88
N SER A 125 8.28 -4.22 -2.60
CA SER A 125 9.65 -4.66 -2.86
C SER A 125 10.04 -4.50 -4.34
N THR A 126 11.22 -3.92 -4.59
CA THR A 126 11.85 -3.79 -5.91
C THR A 126 12.77 -4.97 -6.25
N ASP A 127 12.92 -5.96 -5.35
CA ASP A 127 13.71 -7.15 -5.64
C ASP A 127 13.02 -7.99 -6.73
N THR A 128 13.72 -8.23 -7.84
CA THR A 128 13.21 -9.05 -8.94
C THR A 128 12.95 -10.52 -8.57
N GLN A 129 13.59 -11.04 -7.51
CA GLN A 129 13.36 -12.40 -7.04
C GLN A 129 12.18 -12.48 -6.06
N HIS A 130 11.94 -11.41 -5.30
CA HIS A 130 10.85 -11.30 -4.33
C HIS A 130 10.12 -9.95 -4.54
N PRO A 131 9.42 -9.77 -5.68
CA PRO A 131 8.78 -8.50 -5.98
C PRO A 131 7.57 -8.29 -5.07
N GLY A 132 7.35 -7.04 -4.69
CA GLY A 132 6.10 -6.64 -4.08
C GLY A 132 4.94 -6.73 -5.08
N VAL A 133 3.72 -6.66 -4.56
CA VAL A 133 2.52 -6.59 -5.39
C VAL A 133 2.56 -5.36 -6.30
N ALA A 134 2.98 -4.21 -5.75
CA ALA A 134 3.05 -2.91 -6.40
C ALA A 134 4.50 -2.37 -6.38
N PRO A 135 5.38 -2.87 -7.27
CA PRO A 135 6.81 -2.61 -7.20
C PRO A 135 7.23 -1.17 -7.55
N ASP A 136 6.32 -0.30 -7.99
CA ASP A 136 6.58 1.13 -8.28
C ASP A 136 5.79 2.09 -7.36
N VAL A 137 5.14 1.58 -6.30
CA VAL A 137 4.42 2.39 -5.31
C VAL A 137 5.36 3.22 -4.45
N ASP A 138 4.96 4.39 -3.97
CA ASP A 138 5.66 5.10 -2.90
C ASP A 138 5.17 4.63 -1.53
N LEU A 139 6.06 4.62 -0.53
CA LEU A 139 5.76 4.17 0.83
C LEU A 139 5.94 5.30 1.84
N VAL A 140 5.03 5.39 2.79
CA VAL A 140 5.16 6.22 4.00
C VAL A 140 5.21 5.32 5.22
N ALA A 141 6.21 5.49 6.08
CA ALA A 141 6.38 4.70 7.29
C ALA A 141 5.74 5.40 8.50
N LEU A 142 4.68 4.85 9.08
CA LEU A 142 4.07 5.36 10.31
C LEU A 142 4.30 4.32 11.43
N ARG A 143 5.33 4.54 12.24
CA ARG A 143 5.69 3.62 13.33
C ARG A 143 4.75 3.84 14.51
N VAL A 144 4.11 2.77 14.99
CA VAL A 144 3.16 2.79 16.13
C VAL A 144 3.45 1.71 17.18
N PHE A 145 4.39 0.81 16.88
CA PHE A 145 4.96 -0.12 17.83
C PHE A 145 6.40 0.28 18.13
N ASP A 146 6.79 0.27 19.40
CA ASP A 146 8.17 0.51 19.83
C ASP A 146 9.08 -0.71 19.54
N ASP A 147 10.36 -0.58 19.89
CA ASP A 147 11.40 -1.60 19.73
C ASP A 147 11.07 -2.96 20.36
N TYR A 148 10.16 -2.99 21.33
CA TYR A 148 9.72 -4.17 22.06
C TYR A 148 8.36 -4.69 21.57
N GLY A 149 7.81 -4.11 20.49
CA GLY A 149 6.52 -4.46 19.93
C GLY A 149 5.34 -3.96 20.78
N HIS A 150 5.57 -3.01 21.69
CA HIS A 150 4.50 -2.38 22.46
C HIS A 150 3.89 -1.25 21.64
N GLY A 151 2.56 -1.27 21.53
CA GLY A 151 1.80 -0.23 20.87
C GLY A 151 0.74 0.35 21.80
N GLU A 152 0.52 1.65 21.69
CA GLU A 152 -0.56 2.34 22.38
C GLU A 152 -1.69 2.67 21.40
N PHE A 153 -2.95 2.53 21.83
CA PHE A 153 -4.10 2.92 21.02
C PHE A 153 -4.03 4.39 20.56
N ALA A 154 -3.46 5.28 21.38
CA ALA A 154 -3.27 6.68 21.04
C ALA A 154 -2.30 6.90 19.87
N ALA A 155 -1.25 6.07 19.75
CA ALA A 155 -0.31 6.14 18.63
C ALA A 155 -0.99 5.71 17.32
N ILE A 156 -1.81 4.65 17.38
CA ILE A 156 -2.60 4.18 16.23
C ILE A 156 -3.63 5.24 15.79
N GLU A 157 -4.36 5.83 16.74
CA GLU A 157 -5.30 6.91 16.48
C GLU A 157 -4.60 8.11 15.81
N SER A 158 -3.45 8.54 16.35
CA SER A 158 -2.66 9.64 15.79
C SER A 158 -2.16 9.34 14.37
N ALA A 159 -1.75 8.10 14.10
CA ALA A 159 -1.34 7.69 12.75
C ALA A 159 -2.51 7.69 11.76
N LEU A 160 -3.71 7.25 12.18
CA LEU A 160 -4.91 7.29 11.34
C LEU A 160 -5.36 8.73 11.05
N ASP A 161 -5.31 9.61 12.05
CA ASP A 161 -5.59 11.03 11.87
C ASP A 161 -4.58 11.66 10.88
N TRP A 162 -3.29 11.32 11.01
CA TRP A 162 -2.27 11.77 10.05
C TRP A 162 -2.60 11.31 8.62
N VAL A 163 -3.00 10.06 8.42
CA VAL A 163 -3.41 9.55 7.09
C VAL A 163 -4.62 10.30 6.57
N HIS A 164 -5.62 10.58 7.41
CA HIS A 164 -6.80 11.34 7.02
C HIS A 164 -6.44 12.75 6.51
N ASP A 165 -5.52 13.42 7.19
CA ASP A 165 -5.12 14.79 6.88
C ASP A 165 -4.25 14.90 5.62
N HIS A 166 -3.49 13.84 5.27
CA HIS A 166 -2.53 13.84 4.15
C HIS A 166 -2.99 12.96 2.96
N GLN A 167 -4.25 12.55 2.90
CA GLN A 167 -4.76 11.61 1.88
C GLN A 167 -4.71 12.14 0.41
N PHE A 168 -4.34 13.40 0.20
CA PHE A 168 -4.28 14.07 -1.11
C PHE A 168 -2.91 14.67 -1.45
N ASP A 169 -1.90 14.42 -0.62
CA ASP A 169 -0.52 14.86 -0.85
C ASP A 169 0.23 13.88 -1.79
#